data_AF-A0A8H3WXS1-F1
#
_entry.id   AF-A0A8H3WXS1-F1
#
_cell.length_a   1.000
_cell.length_b   1.000
_cell.length_c   1.000
_cell.angle_alpha   90.00
_cell.angle_beta   90.00
_cell.angle_gamma   90.00
#
_symmetry.space_group_name_H-M   'P 1'
#
loop_
_entity.id
_entity.type
_entity.pdbx_description
1 polymer ?
#
loop_
_entity_poly.entity_id
_entity_poly.type
_entity_poly.pdbx_seq_one_letter_code
_entity_poly.pdbx_strand_id
1 'polypeptide(L)'
;MGPAGSGKSTYCATMMTHCQNIGRSVHLFNLDPAAEKFEYNPTIDIRDLITLEDVMEELQYGPNGGLIYCLEFLLNNMDWLEDELGEYEDDYLIIDCPGQIELYTHFPIMRRICECLQRMHFRICGVYLLESQFIQDNSKFFAGVMSAMSAMVSLEIPHINVLSKMDLLGKFKKRELERYFDPDPLLLAEEANTSMNPKFHDLNRAIVQLIDDYNMVSFLPLNINDEDSITAVISHVDNALQFGEDQEPKEPKDEFDIEYD
;
A
#
# COMPACT_ATOMS: atom_id res chain seq x y z
N MET A 1 2.06 -1.44 0.84
CA MET A 1 2.18 -2.80 1.40
C MET A 1 1.97 -3.86 0.34
N GLY A 2 2.34 -5.11 0.61
CA GLY A 2 2.15 -6.25 -0.30
C GLY A 2 3.40 -7.12 -0.41
N PRO A 3 3.29 -8.32 -1.03
CA PRO A 3 4.39 -9.29 -1.12
C PRO A 3 5.69 -8.71 -1.69
N ALA A 4 6.82 -9.33 -1.37
CA ALA A 4 8.09 -9.00 -2.01
C ALA A 4 7.97 -9.11 -3.53
N GLY A 5 8.52 -8.13 -4.26
CA GLY A 5 8.40 -8.07 -5.72
C GLY A 5 7.13 -7.39 -6.25
N SER A 6 6.14 -7.06 -5.42
CA SER A 6 4.87 -6.46 -5.88
C SER A 6 4.99 -5.05 -6.47
N GLY A 7 6.15 -4.41 -6.36
CA GLY A 7 6.42 -3.07 -6.90
C GLY A 7 6.12 -1.92 -5.94
N LYS A 8 6.28 -2.12 -4.61
CA LYS A 8 6.05 -1.10 -3.58
C LYS A 8 6.91 0.16 -3.77
N SER A 9 8.23 0.01 -3.89
CA SER A 9 9.12 1.16 -4.07
C SER A 9 8.88 1.87 -5.40
N THR A 10 8.60 1.13 -6.47
CA THR A 10 8.20 1.69 -7.78
C THR A 10 6.88 2.44 -7.70
N TYR A 11 5.90 1.91 -6.96
CA TYR A 11 4.63 2.59 -6.68
C TYR A 11 4.90 3.91 -5.96
N CYS A 12 5.70 3.90 -4.89
CA CYS A 12 6.03 5.11 -4.13
C CYS A 12 6.68 6.16 -5.03
N ALA A 13 7.69 5.80 -5.83
CA ALA A 13 8.34 6.70 -6.78
C ALA A 13 7.36 7.28 -7.82
N THR A 14 6.47 6.45 -8.37
CA THR A 14 5.46 6.87 -9.34
C THR A 14 4.47 7.87 -8.73
N MET A 15 3.98 7.59 -7.51
CA MET A 15 3.04 8.47 -6.82
C MET A 15 3.69 9.78 -6.39
N MET A 16 4.93 9.74 -5.91
CA MET A 16 5.73 10.94 -5.61
C MET A 16 5.84 11.84 -6.84
N THR A 17 6.22 11.27 -7.99
CA THR A 17 6.38 12.00 -9.25
C THR A 17 5.07 12.64 -9.68
N HIS A 18 3.97 11.88 -9.65
CA HIS A 18 2.66 12.37 -10.04
C HIS A 18 2.19 13.50 -9.12
N CYS A 19 2.28 13.32 -7.80
CA CYS A 19 1.86 14.33 -6.83
C CYS A 19 2.67 15.63 -6.95
N GLN A 20 3.99 15.54 -7.17
CA GLN A 20 4.84 16.70 -7.43
C GLN A 20 4.42 17.44 -8.71
N ASN A 21 4.09 16.71 -9.77
CA ASN A 21 3.65 17.30 -11.05
C ASN A 21 2.33 18.05 -10.93
N ILE A 22 1.41 17.59 -10.07
CA ILE A 22 0.14 18.28 -9.78
C ILE A 22 0.27 19.34 -8.66
N GLY A 23 1.49 19.62 -8.20
CA GLY A 23 1.78 20.68 -7.23
C GLY A 23 1.45 20.34 -5.78
N ARG A 24 1.35 19.05 -5.41
CA ARG A 24 1.18 18.60 -4.02
C ARG A 24 2.55 18.39 -3.38
N SER A 25 2.70 18.85 -2.13
CA SER A 25 3.86 18.54 -1.29
C SER A 25 3.71 17.12 -0.75
N VAL A 26 4.71 16.28 -1.01
CA VAL A 26 4.72 14.87 -0.61
C VAL A 26 6.09 14.49 -0.07
N HIS A 27 6.09 13.78 1.04
CA HIS A 27 7.27 13.23 1.70
C HIS A 27 7.29 11.71 1.59
N LEU A 28 8.49 11.16 1.43
CA LEU A 28 8.70 9.72 1.40
C LEU A 28 9.35 9.29 2.73
N PHE A 29 8.70 8.38 3.44
CA PHE A 29 9.28 7.68 4.59
C PHE A 29 9.66 6.26 4.16
N ASN A 30 10.96 5.97 4.11
CA ASN A 30 11.44 4.61 3.99
C ASN A 30 11.35 3.88 5.33
N LEU A 31 10.50 2.86 5.39
CA LEU A 31 10.34 1.97 6.55
C LEU A 31 11.06 0.62 6.35
N ASP A 32 11.72 0.39 5.21
CA ASP A 32 12.49 -0.83 4.97
C ASP A 32 13.97 -0.67 5.37
N PRO A 33 14.41 -1.26 6.51
CA PRO A 33 15.78 -1.17 6.98
C PRO A 33 16.77 -1.98 6.13
N ALA A 34 16.28 -2.78 5.18
CA ALA A 34 17.07 -3.55 4.24
C ALA A 34 17.16 -2.91 2.84
N ALA A 35 16.58 -1.71 2.65
CA ALA A 35 16.57 -1.05 1.35
C ALA A 35 17.98 -0.56 0.95
N GLU A 36 18.42 -0.96 -0.24
CA GLU A 36 19.75 -0.61 -0.77
C GLU A 36 19.72 0.58 -1.75
N LYS A 37 18.63 0.73 -2.50
CA LYS A 37 18.52 1.68 -3.62
C LYS A 37 17.17 2.36 -3.61
N PHE A 38 17.20 3.67 -3.89
CA PHE A 38 16.00 4.48 -4.03
C PHE A 38 16.03 5.22 -5.37
N GLU A 39 14.88 5.26 -6.04
CA GLU A 39 14.68 6.15 -7.18
C GLU A 39 14.40 7.59 -6.71
N TYR A 40 13.73 7.72 -5.56
CA TYR A 40 13.50 8.98 -4.84
C TYR A 40 14.13 8.92 -3.47
N ASN A 41 14.99 9.89 -3.14
CA ASN A 41 15.57 9.95 -1.81
C ASN A 41 14.46 10.17 -0.77
N PRO A 42 14.37 9.30 0.26
CA PRO A 42 13.40 9.47 1.31
C PRO A 42 13.67 10.75 2.13
N THR A 43 12.61 11.43 2.53
CA THR A 43 12.68 12.53 3.50
C THR A 43 13.01 11.99 4.89
N ILE A 44 12.45 10.82 5.22
CA ILE A 44 12.66 10.13 6.49
C ILE A 44 13.12 8.71 6.17
N ASP A 45 14.21 8.26 6.78
CA ASP A 45 14.75 6.93 6.52
C ASP A 45 14.99 6.18 7.84
N ILE A 46 14.31 5.04 8.03
CA ILE A 46 14.52 4.19 9.21
C ILE A 46 16.00 3.80 9.36
N ARG A 47 16.78 3.76 8.28
CA ARG A 47 18.21 3.41 8.30
C ARG A 47 19.06 4.42 9.05
N ASP A 48 18.60 5.66 9.23
CA ASP A 48 19.27 6.66 10.06
C ASP A 48 19.10 6.35 11.57
N LEU A 49 18.06 5.61 11.93
CA LEU A 49 17.83 5.09 13.28
C LEU A 49 18.46 3.72 13.50
N ILE A 50 18.22 2.78 12.58
CA ILE A 50 18.67 1.39 12.68
C ILE A 50 18.68 0.70 11.30
N THR A 51 19.77 0.00 10.99
CA THR A 51 19.88 -0.81 9.76
C THR A 51 19.73 -2.31 10.04
N LEU A 52 19.29 -3.07 9.03
CA LEU A 52 19.22 -4.53 9.15
C LEU A 52 20.62 -5.15 9.31
N GLU A 53 21.62 -4.59 8.62
CA GLU A 53 23.00 -5.09 8.62
C GLU A 53 23.61 -5.00 10.03
N ASP A 54 23.51 -3.84 10.69
CA ASP A 54 24.01 -3.64 12.05
C ASP A 54 23.37 -4.63 13.04
N VAL A 55 22.06 -4.85 12.93
CA VAL A 55 21.33 -5.79 13.80
C VAL A 55 21.78 -7.23 13.57
N MET A 56 21.99 -7.63 12.32
CA MET A 56 22.47 -8.97 11.99
C MET A 56 23.89 -9.19 12.50
N GLU A 57 24.77 -8.20 12.39
CA GLU A 57 26.15 -8.29 12.86
C GLU A 57 26.25 -8.29 14.39
N GLU A 58 25.57 -7.37 15.07
CA GLU A 58 25.69 -7.21 16.53
C GLU A 58 24.88 -8.24 17.32
N LEU A 59 23.63 -8.51 16.91
CA LEU A 59 22.70 -9.38 17.65
C LEU A 59 22.69 -10.82 17.12
N GLN A 60 23.40 -11.11 16.03
CA GLN A 60 23.49 -12.43 15.41
C GLN A 60 22.12 -12.99 15.00
N TYR A 61 21.19 -12.10 14.64
CA TYR A 61 19.89 -12.47 14.10
C TYR A 61 19.96 -12.83 12.62
N GLY A 62 19.05 -13.71 12.18
CA GLY A 62 18.81 -13.92 10.76
C GLY A 62 18.01 -12.75 10.14
N PRO A 63 17.94 -12.63 8.80
CA PRO A 63 17.34 -11.46 8.14
C PRO A 63 15.91 -11.13 8.58
N ASN A 64 15.03 -12.13 8.69
CA ASN A 64 13.65 -11.90 9.12
C ASN A 64 13.55 -11.50 10.60
N GLY A 65 14.39 -12.07 11.46
CA GLY A 65 14.44 -11.73 12.88
C GLY A 65 15.01 -10.33 13.11
N GLY A 66 16.06 -9.98 12.35
CA GLY A 66 16.63 -8.63 12.36
C GLY A 66 15.63 -7.58 11.90
N LEU A 67 14.86 -7.86 10.83
CA LEU A 67 13.86 -6.94 10.31
C LEU A 67 12.73 -6.67 11.32
N ILE A 68 12.27 -7.71 12.01
CA ILE A 68 11.30 -7.59 13.11
C ILE A 68 11.89 -6.70 14.22
N TYR A 69 13.14 -6.96 14.61
CA TYR A 69 13.81 -6.17 15.65
C TYR A 69 13.96 -4.70 15.25
N CYS A 70 14.33 -4.38 14.01
CA CYS A 70 14.43 -3.00 13.53
C CYS A 70 13.10 -2.23 13.71
N LEU A 71 11.97 -2.87 13.36
CA LEU A 71 10.66 -2.23 13.51
C LEU A 71 10.20 -2.15 14.97
N GLU A 72 10.55 -3.13 15.81
CA GLU A 72 10.34 -3.03 17.26
C GLU A 72 11.19 -1.91 17.88
N PHE A 73 12.42 -1.72 17.38
CA PHE A 73 13.29 -0.64 17.80
C PHE A 73 12.69 0.72 17.42
N LEU A 74 12.18 0.88 16.20
CA LEU A 74 11.41 2.07 15.81
C LEU A 74 10.22 2.31 16.75
N LEU A 75 9.43 1.28 17.04
CA LEU A 75 8.28 1.39 17.96
C LEU A 75 8.64 1.83 19.39
N ASN A 76 9.88 1.55 19.83
CA ASN A 76 10.39 1.97 21.14
C ASN A 76 11.01 3.37 21.10
N ASN A 77 11.27 3.93 19.92
CA ASN A 77 11.86 5.25 19.70
C ASN A 77 10.95 6.08 18.76
N MET A 78 9.64 6.09 19.04
CA MET A 78 8.68 6.85 18.23
C MET A 78 8.87 8.36 18.34
N ASP A 79 9.49 8.84 19.41
CA ASP A 79 9.94 10.22 19.60
C ASP A 79 10.90 10.65 18.50
N TRP A 80 11.81 9.78 18.05
CA TRP A 80 12.65 10.05 16.88
C TRP A 80 11.81 10.29 15.63
N LEU A 81 10.77 9.47 15.41
CA LEU A 81 9.90 9.65 14.24
C LEU A 81 9.07 10.94 14.34
N GLU A 82 8.60 11.30 15.53
CA GLU A 82 7.91 12.58 15.76
C GLU A 82 8.81 13.77 15.41
N ASP A 83 10.09 13.73 15.82
CA ASP A 83 11.07 14.78 15.52
C ASP A 83 11.37 14.89 14.01
N GLU A 84 11.52 13.75 13.32
CA GLU A 84 11.74 13.71 11.86
C GLU A 84 10.50 14.16 11.05
N LEU A 85 9.29 13.92 11.58
CA LEU A 85 8.03 14.35 10.97
C LEU A 85 7.77 15.86 11.15
N GLY A 86 8.36 16.51 12.15
CA GLY A 86 8.49 17.98 12.24
C GLY A 86 7.24 18.82 11.88
N GLU A 87 7.46 19.93 11.15
CA GLU A 87 6.46 20.95 10.78
C GLU A 87 5.72 20.64 9.45
N TYR A 88 5.62 19.37 9.02
CA TYR A 88 4.90 18.99 7.80
C TYR A 88 3.36 18.95 7.99
N GLU A 89 2.79 19.98 8.63
CA GLU A 89 1.34 20.10 8.80
C GLU A 89 0.68 20.16 7.41
N ASP A 90 -0.29 19.28 7.17
CA ASP A 90 -1.09 19.11 5.94
C ASP A 90 -0.41 18.49 4.70
N ASP A 91 0.86 18.07 4.79
CA ASP A 91 1.56 17.43 3.68
C ASP A 91 1.25 15.92 3.56
N TYR A 92 1.40 15.39 2.35
CA TYR A 92 1.13 13.97 2.08
C TYR A 92 2.35 13.11 2.45
N LEU A 93 2.16 12.07 3.27
CA LEU A 93 3.25 11.15 3.64
C LEU A 93 3.04 9.79 2.96
N ILE A 94 3.99 9.39 2.11
CA ILE A 94 4.04 8.05 1.52
C ILE A 94 5.05 7.21 2.31
N ILE A 95 4.61 6.07 2.84
CA ILE A 95 5.47 5.14 3.58
C ILE A 95 5.81 3.94 2.69
N ASP A 96 7.08 3.76 2.34
CA ASP A 96 7.55 2.56 1.65
C ASP A 96 7.87 1.47 2.68
N CYS A 97 7.01 0.46 2.75
CA CYS A 97 7.08 -0.56 3.79
C CYS A 97 7.85 -1.82 3.33
N PRO A 98 8.47 -2.57 4.26
CA PRO A 98 9.22 -3.79 3.94
C PRO A 98 8.45 -4.84 3.13
N GLY A 99 9.18 -5.66 2.36
CA GLY A 99 8.59 -6.68 1.49
C GLY A 99 8.03 -7.93 2.17
N GLN A 100 8.36 -8.18 3.45
CA GLN A 100 7.96 -9.40 4.15
C GLN A 100 6.51 -9.31 4.62
N ILE A 101 5.66 -10.24 4.18
CA ILE A 101 4.21 -10.15 4.39
C ILE A 101 3.79 -10.51 5.82
N GLU A 102 4.63 -11.28 6.50
CA GLU A 102 4.46 -11.73 7.88
C GLU A 102 4.36 -10.54 8.83
N LEU A 103 4.98 -9.41 8.50
CA LEU A 103 4.91 -8.16 9.27
C LEU A 103 3.52 -7.54 9.33
N TYR A 104 2.68 -7.79 8.31
CA TYR A 104 1.32 -7.24 8.23
C TYR A 104 0.26 -8.25 8.64
N THR A 105 0.62 -9.53 8.75
CA THR A 105 -0.35 -10.63 8.93
C THR A 105 -0.17 -11.36 10.27
N HIS A 106 1.06 -11.53 10.75
CA HIS A 106 1.36 -12.37 11.92
C HIS A 106 1.83 -11.57 13.14
N PHE A 107 2.55 -10.46 12.94
CA PHE A 107 3.06 -9.63 14.02
C PHE A 107 2.28 -8.32 14.11
N PRO A 108 1.88 -7.87 15.32
CA PRO A 108 1.10 -6.63 15.50
C PRO A 108 1.96 -5.35 15.37
N ILE A 109 3.17 -5.44 14.79
CA ILE A 109 4.13 -4.34 14.71
C ILE A 109 3.59 -3.22 13.82
N MET A 110 3.20 -3.56 12.58
CA MET A 110 2.68 -2.58 11.65
C MET A 110 1.39 -1.93 12.14
N ARG A 111 0.51 -2.72 12.78
CA ARG A 111 -0.69 -2.20 13.46
C ARG A 111 -0.32 -1.16 14.52
N ARG A 112 0.64 -1.47 15.39
CA ARG A 112 1.10 -0.53 16.43
C ARG A 112 1.71 0.74 15.83
N ILE A 113 2.44 0.62 14.72
CA ILE A 113 2.98 1.80 13.99
C ILE A 113 1.81 2.66 13.49
N CYS A 114 0.78 2.07 12.88
CA CYS A 114 -0.42 2.79 12.46
C CYS A 114 -1.13 3.46 13.65
N GLU A 115 -1.29 2.78 14.78
CA GLU A 115 -1.87 3.35 16.01
C GLU A 115 -1.04 4.53 16.56
N CYS A 116 0.30 4.48 16.48
CA CYS A 116 1.15 5.60 16.83
C CYS A 116 0.95 6.79 15.89
N LEU A 117 0.98 6.57 14.57
CA LEU A 117 0.75 7.62 13.58
C LEU A 117 -0.64 8.25 13.72
N GLN A 118 -1.69 7.46 14.00
CA GLN A 118 -3.03 7.99 14.27
C GLN A 118 -3.07 8.86 15.54
N ARG A 119 -2.31 8.51 16.59
CA ARG A 119 -2.18 9.34 17.79
C ARG A 119 -1.46 10.66 17.52
N MET A 120 -0.59 10.69 16.52
CA MET A 120 0.03 11.91 15.97
C MET A 120 -0.89 12.65 14.99
N HIS A 121 -2.19 12.32 14.95
CA HIS A 121 -3.22 12.94 14.10
C HIS A 121 -3.11 12.66 12.59
N PHE A 122 -2.33 11.67 12.15
CA PHE A 122 -2.34 11.24 10.76
C PHE A 122 -3.63 10.47 10.42
N ARG A 123 -4.24 10.83 9.27
CA ARG A 123 -5.21 9.98 8.59
C ARG A 123 -4.45 8.94 7.78
N ILE A 124 -4.78 7.66 7.94
CA ILE A 124 -4.01 6.55 7.37
C ILE A 124 -4.89 5.73 6.42
N CYS A 125 -4.35 5.43 5.24
CA CYS A 125 -4.92 4.49 4.29
C CYS A 125 -3.85 3.48 3.87
N GLY A 126 -4.17 2.19 3.97
CA GLY A 126 -3.30 1.11 3.53
C GLY A 126 -3.48 0.81 2.04
N VAL A 127 -2.42 0.97 1.24
CA VAL A 127 -2.43 0.50 -0.15
C VAL A 127 -1.78 -0.88 -0.24
N TYR A 128 -2.55 -1.88 -0.65
CA TYR A 128 -2.09 -3.26 -0.79
C TYR A 128 -1.87 -3.60 -2.27
N LEU A 129 -0.61 -3.84 -2.65
CA LEU A 129 -0.23 -4.19 -4.01
C LEU A 129 -0.19 -5.71 -4.20
N LEU A 130 -0.91 -6.18 -5.22
CA LEU A 130 -0.83 -7.53 -5.74
C LEU A 130 -0.40 -7.48 -7.21
N GLU A 131 0.50 -8.37 -7.64
CA GLU A 131 0.95 -8.35 -9.02
C GLU A 131 -0.13 -8.85 -9.98
N SER A 132 -0.26 -8.19 -11.13
CA SER A 132 -1.21 -8.53 -12.19
C SER A 132 -1.10 -9.97 -12.71
N GLN A 133 0.04 -10.66 -12.55
CA GLN A 133 0.15 -12.06 -12.96
C GLN A 133 -0.67 -13.01 -12.07
N PHE A 134 -1.09 -12.57 -10.87
CA PHE A 134 -1.91 -13.39 -9.97
C PHE A 134 -3.30 -13.65 -10.53
N ILE A 135 -3.84 -12.77 -11.38
CA ILE A 135 -5.15 -12.99 -12.02
C ILE A 135 -5.10 -13.99 -13.19
N GLN A 136 -3.92 -14.47 -13.60
CA GLN A 136 -3.81 -15.50 -14.64
C GLN A 136 -4.14 -16.90 -14.12
N ASP A 137 -4.19 -17.09 -12.80
CA ASP A 137 -4.44 -18.36 -12.14
C ASP A 137 -5.40 -18.14 -10.96
N ASN A 138 -6.58 -18.76 -11.00
CA ASN A 138 -7.61 -18.58 -9.97
C ASN A 138 -7.10 -18.91 -8.57
N SER A 139 -6.25 -19.93 -8.40
CA SER A 139 -5.71 -20.30 -7.09
C SER A 139 -4.76 -19.24 -6.56
N LYS A 140 -3.91 -18.67 -7.43
CA LYS A 140 -3.05 -17.54 -7.06
C LYS A 140 -3.87 -16.31 -6.72
N PHE A 141 -4.88 -16.00 -7.52
CA PHE A 141 -5.78 -14.88 -7.26
C PHE A 141 -6.43 -15.01 -5.88
N PHE A 142 -7.08 -16.14 -5.59
CA PHE A 142 -7.71 -16.39 -4.28
C PHE A 142 -6.70 -16.32 -3.13
N ALA A 143 -5.48 -16.85 -3.30
CA ALA A 143 -4.43 -16.71 -2.30
C ALA A 143 -4.04 -15.24 -2.06
N GLY A 144 -3.93 -14.45 -3.13
CA GLY A 144 -3.67 -13.01 -3.06
C GLY A 144 -4.78 -12.24 -2.34
N VAL A 145 -6.04 -12.55 -2.64
CA VAL A 145 -7.22 -11.96 -1.97
C VAL A 145 -7.24 -12.29 -0.48
N MET A 146 -7.06 -13.56 -0.12
CA MET A 146 -7.01 -13.98 1.29
C MET A 146 -5.85 -13.32 2.05
N SER A 147 -4.71 -13.13 1.38
CA SER A 147 -3.57 -12.44 1.96
C SER A 147 -3.85 -10.95 2.18
N ALA A 148 -4.51 -10.28 1.24
CA ALA A 148 -4.95 -8.90 1.40
C ALA A 148 -5.97 -8.76 2.55
N MET A 149 -6.92 -9.69 2.63
CA MET A 149 -7.89 -9.78 3.73
C MET A 149 -7.23 -9.95 5.08
N SER A 150 -6.26 -10.85 5.19
CA SER A 150 -5.52 -11.04 6.44
C SER A 150 -4.81 -9.76 6.86
N ALA A 151 -4.20 -9.02 5.93
CA ALA A 151 -3.56 -7.75 6.23
C ALA A 151 -4.59 -6.68 6.67
N MET A 152 -5.73 -6.59 5.98
CA MET A 152 -6.82 -5.65 6.31
C MET A 152 -7.34 -5.88 7.74
N VAL A 153 -7.61 -7.14 8.11
CA VAL A 153 -8.09 -7.50 9.45
C VAL A 153 -7.03 -7.23 10.51
N SER A 154 -5.76 -7.52 10.23
CA SER A 154 -4.67 -7.32 11.19
C SER A 154 -4.33 -5.84 11.42
N LEU A 155 -4.46 -4.98 10.41
CA LEU A 155 -4.08 -3.56 10.50
C LEU A 155 -5.21 -2.64 10.98
N GLU A 156 -6.47 -3.01 10.76
CA GLU A 156 -7.64 -2.24 11.20
C GLU A 156 -7.70 -0.80 10.65
N ILE A 157 -7.23 -0.59 9.42
CA ILE A 157 -7.26 0.69 8.70
C ILE A 157 -8.02 0.57 7.37
N PRO A 158 -8.51 1.68 6.77
CA PRO A 158 -9.01 1.68 5.40
C PRO A 158 -7.98 1.08 4.44
N HIS A 159 -8.41 0.20 3.55
CA HIS A 159 -7.53 -0.55 2.65
C HIS A 159 -7.96 -0.38 1.19
N ILE A 160 -6.99 -0.07 0.33
CA ILE A 160 -7.18 -0.01 -1.12
C ILE A 160 -6.32 -1.11 -1.76
N ASN A 161 -6.99 -2.03 -2.42
CA ASN A 161 -6.35 -3.13 -3.13
C ASN A 161 -6.01 -2.69 -4.56
N VAL A 162 -4.76 -2.86 -4.96
CA VAL A 162 -4.25 -2.43 -6.28
C VAL A 162 -3.57 -3.60 -6.98
N LEU A 163 -3.94 -3.82 -8.24
CA LEU A 163 -3.23 -4.73 -9.13
C LEU A 163 -2.09 -3.97 -9.83
N SER A 164 -0.86 -4.22 -9.42
CA SER A 164 0.34 -3.59 -9.98
C SER A 164 0.83 -4.30 -11.24
N LYS A 165 1.72 -3.63 -11.98
CA LYS A 165 2.37 -4.17 -13.20
C LYS A 165 1.38 -4.55 -14.30
N MET A 166 0.31 -3.77 -14.47
CA MET A 166 -0.71 -4.04 -15.50
C MET A 166 -0.14 -3.96 -16.92
N ASP A 167 0.96 -3.24 -17.12
CA ASP A 167 1.75 -3.20 -18.36
C ASP A 167 2.29 -4.57 -18.78
N LEU A 168 2.59 -5.45 -17.82
CA LEU A 168 3.15 -6.78 -18.09
C LEU A 168 2.12 -7.82 -18.54
N LEU A 169 0.83 -7.54 -18.42
CA LEU A 169 -0.24 -8.46 -18.85
C LEU A 169 -0.33 -8.61 -20.38
N GLY A 170 0.35 -7.75 -21.14
CA GLY A 170 0.35 -7.82 -22.60
C GLY A 170 -1.06 -7.73 -23.20
N LYS A 171 -1.35 -8.51 -24.24
CA LYS A 171 -2.69 -8.59 -24.87
C LYS A 171 -3.68 -9.46 -24.08
N PHE A 172 -3.57 -9.54 -22.75
CA PHE A 172 -4.64 -10.13 -21.96
C PHE A 172 -5.95 -9.42 -22.34
N LYS A 173 -6.99 -10.18 -22.69
CA LYS A 173 -8.19 -9.59 -23.25
C LYS A 173 -8.80 -8.71 -22.17
N LYS A 174 -9.00 -7.42 -22.46
CA LYS A 174 -9.66 -6.46 -21.55
C LYS A 174 -10.95 -7.02 -20.93
N ARG A 175 -11.67 -7.82 -21.70
CA ARG A 175 -12.90 -8.53 -21.32
C ARG A 175 -12.72 -9.66 -20.30
N GLU A 176 -11.53 -10.27 -20.22
CA GLU A 176 -11.17 -11.22 -19.16
C GLU A 176 -10.73 -10.48 -17.89
N LEU A 177 -10.08 -9.31 -18.02
CA LEU A 177 -9.73 -8.45 -16.89
C LEU A 177 -10.95 -7.86 -16.19
N GLU A 178 -11.97 -7.45 -16.95
CA GLU A 178 -13.26 -6.98 -16.41
C GLU A 178 -13.91 -8.01 -15.46
N ARG A 179 -13.67 -9.31 -15.67
CA ARG A 179 -14.17 -10.37 -14.79
C ARG A 179 -13.45 -10.46 -13.45
N TYR A 180 -12.31 -9.78 -13.26
CA TYR A 180 -11.54 -9.79 -12.01
C TYR A 180 -11.56 -8.42 -11.30
N PHE A 181 -12.03 -7.36 -11.98
CA PHE A 181 -12.26 -6.07 -11.35
C PHE A 181 -13.60 -6.01 -10.62
N ASP A 182 -14.60 -6.75 -11.12
CA ASP A 182 -15.88 -7.01 -10.45
C ASP A 182 -16.26 -8.49 -10.67
N PRO A 183 -15.50 -9.43 -10.09
CA PRO A 183 -15.77 -10.85 -10.24
C PRO A 183 -17.03 -11.24 -9.51
N ASP A 184 -17.84 -12.09 -10.14
CA ASP A 184 -18.76 -12.96 -9.42
C ASP A 184 -17.94 -14.05 -8.72
N PRO A 185 -17.77 -14.00 -7.39
CA PRO A 185 -16.89 -14.92 -6.68
C PRO A 185 -17.39 -16.37 -6.82
N LEU A 186 -18.72 -16.57 -6.94
CA LEU A 186 -19.33 -17.89 -7.11
C LEU A 186 -18.94 -18.50 -8.47
N LEU A 187 -18.92 -17.69 -9.51
CA LEU A 187 -18.55 -18.14 -10.86
C LEU A 187 -17.07 -18.59 -10.92
N LEU A 188 -16.17 -17.82 -10.30
CA LEU A 188 -14.76 -18.20 -10.19
C LEU A 188 -14.55 -19.47 -9.37
N ALA A 189 -15.38 -19.69 -8.35
CA ALA A 189 -15.37 -20.90 -7.54
C ALA A 189 -15.77 -22.14 -8.34
N GLU A 190 -16.84 -22.02 -9.14
CA GLU A 190 -17.31 -23.11 -9.99
C GLU A 190 -16.27 -23.50 -11.03
N GLU A 191 -15.62 -22.52 -11.67
CA GLU A 191 -14.51 -22.75 -12.59
C GLU A 191 -13.34 -23.46 -11.90
N ALA A 192 -12.93 -23.00 -10.72
CA ALA A 192 -11.87 -23.67 -9.94
C ALA A 192 -12.26 -25.11 -9.56
N ASN A 193 -13.51 -25.33 -9.17
CA ASN A 193 -14.06 -26.63 -8.78
C ASN A 193 -14.06 -27.66 -9.91
N THR A 194 -14.11 -27.25 -11.19
CA THR A 194 -14.04 -28.17 -12.34
C THR A 194 -12.73 -28.96 -12.40
N SER A 195 -11.64 -28.35 -11.93
CA SER A 195 -10.29 -28.94 -11.96
C SER A 195 -9.84 -29.51 -10.61
N MET A 196 -10.60 -29.25 -9.54
CA MET A 196 -10.27 -29.64 -8.16
C MET A 196 -11.05 -30.87 -7.68
N ASN A 197 -10.47 -31.56 -6.69
CA ASN A 197 -11.12 -32.69 -6.04
C ASN A 197 -12.40 -32.25 -5.29
N PRO A 198 -13.54 -32.96 -5.44
CA PRO A 198 -14.81 -32.62 -4.78
C PRO A 198 -14.74 -32.39 -3.28
N LYS A 199 -13.78 -33.02 -2.58
CA LYS A 199 -13.58 -32.83 -1.14
C LYS A 199 -13.27 -31.38 -0.73
N PHE A 200 -12.81 -30.54 -1.67
CA PHE A 200 -12.46 -29.14 -1.42
C PHE A 200 -13.57 -28.16 -1.82
N HIS A 201 -14.68 -28.64 -2.40
CA HIS A 201 -15.74 -27.76 -2.91
C HIS A 201 -16.43 -26.96 -1.79
N ASP A 202 -16.65 -27.58 -0.62
CA ASP A 202 -17.23 -26.90 0.54
C ASP A 202 -16.29 -25.82 1.10
N LEU A 203 -14.97 -26.08 1.09
CA LEU A 203 -13.96 -25.10 1.48
C LEU A 203 -13.93 -23.92 0.50
N ASN A 204 -13.93 -24.19 -0.81
CA ASN A 204 -13.93 -23.15 -1.83
C ASN A 204 -15.18 -22.27 -1.72
N ARG A 205 -16.35 -22.85 -1.46
CA ARG A 205 -17.58 -22.09 -1.21
C ARG A 205 -17.45 -21.16 0.00
N ALA A 206 -16.88 -21.64 1.11
CA ALA A 206 -16.69 -20.83 2.31
C ALA A 206 -15.71 -19.66 2.07
N ILE A 207 -14.61 -19.90 1.35
CA ILE A 207 -13.65 -18.86 0.98
C ILE A 207 -14.31 -17.79 0.10
N VAL A 208 -15.08 -18.23 -0.88
CA VAL A 208 -15.76 -17.36 -1.85
C VAL A 208 -16.81 -16.49 -1.18
N GLN A 209 -17.60 -17.07 -0.27
CA GLN A 209 -18.57 -16.32 0.52
C GLN A 209 -17.89 -15.26 1.41
N LEU A 210 -16.77 -15.60 2.03
CA LEU A 210 -15.98 -14.64 2.81
C LEU A 210 -15.44 -13.49 1.95
N ILE A 211 -15.05 -13.76 0.71
CA ILE A 211 -14.55 -12.75 -0.22
C ILE A 211 -15.67 -11.79 -0.67
N ASP A 212 -16.85 -12.35 -0.93
CA ASP A 212 -18.07 -11.60 -1.31
C ASP A 212 -18.54 -10.68 -0.16
N ASP A 213 -18.61 -11.21 1.07
CA ASP A 213 -19.08 -10.48 2.26
C ASP A 213 -18.29 -9.18 2.54
N TYR A 214 -17.02 -9.14 2.15
CA TYR A 214 -16.14 -7.99 2.39
C TYR A 214 -15.97 -7.07 1.16
N ASN A 215 -16.68 -7.31 0.05
CA ASN A 215 -16.50 -6.58 -1.22
C ASN A 215 -15.03 -6.46 -1.66
N MET A 216 -14.17 -7.39 -1.22
CA MET A 216 -12.72 -7.22 -1.30
C MET A 216 -12.14 -7.45 -2.70
N VAL A 217 -12.99 -7.86 -3.62
CA VAL A 217 -12.59 -8.28 -4.95
C VAL A 217 -12.43 -7.13 -5.93
N SER A 218 -12.76 -5.91 -5.52
CA SER A 218 -12.46 -4.72 -6.30
C SER A 218 -10.98 -4.34 -6.13
N PHE A 219 -10.14 -4.80 -7.06
CA PHE A 219 -8.79 -4.28 -7.23
C PHE A 219 -8.77 -3.14 -8.24
N LEU A 220 -8.09 -2.06 -7.90
CA LEU A 220 -7.80 -0.99 -8.86
C LEU A 220 -6.62 -1.39 -9.75
N PRO A 221 -6.76 -1.36 -11.08
CA PRO A 221 -5.62 -1.61 -11.97
C PRO A 221 -4.65 -0.43 -11.93
N LEU A 222 -3.36 -0.73 -11.74
CA LEU A 222 -2.27 0.23 -11.84
C LEU A 222 -1.32 -0.13 -12.99
N ASN A 223 -1.29 0.75 -13.99
CA ASN A 223 -0.25 0.81 -15.00
C ASN A 223 0.57 2.09 -14.79
N ILE A 224 1.84 1.94 -14.42
CA ILE A 224 2.74 3.06 -14.15
C ILE A 224 3.05 3.92 -15.39
N ASN A 225 2.75 3.41 -16.59
CA ASN A 225 2.93 4.15 -17.85
C ASN A 225 1.65 4.88 -18.29
N ASP A 226 0.57 4.82 -17.50
CA ASP A 226 -0.74 5.37 -17.81
C ASP A 226 -1.17 6.38 -16.73
N GLU A 227 -1.16 7.67 -17.07
CA GLU A 227 -1.48 8.75 -16.13
C GLU A 227 -2.92 8.67 -15.60
N ASP A 228 -3.87 8.19 -16.41
CA ASP A 228 -5.26 8.04 -15.99
C ASP A 228 -5.38 6.96 -14.91
N SER A 229 -4.62 5.86 -15.05
CA SER A 229 -4.55 4.78 -14.07
C SER A 229 -3.95 5.24 -12.74
N ILE A 230 -2.86 6.03 -12.80
CA ILE A 230 -2.24 6.62 -11.61
C ILE A 230 -3.21 7.58 -10.91
N THR A 231 -3.86 8.47 -11.68
CA THR A 231 -4.83 9.45 -11.17
C THR A 231 -6.01 8.77 -10.51
N ALA A 232 -6.52 7.68 -11.09
CA ALA A 232 -7.61 6.90 -10.50
C ALA A 232 -7.22 6.35 -9.12
N VAL A 233 -6.05 5.72 -9.01
CA VAL A 233 -5.57 5.19 -7.72
C VAL A 233 -5.45 6.30 -6.68
N ILE A 234 -4.82 7.43 -7.03
CA ILE A 234 -4.70 8.58 -6.11
C ILE A 234 -6.07 9.11 -5.70
N SER A 235 -7.01 9.24 -6.62
CA SER A 235 -8.37 9.71 -6.30
C SER A 235 -9.08 8.80 -5.29
N HIS A 236 -8.88 7.48 -5.39
CA HIS A 236 -9.41 6.54 -4.39
C HIS A 236 -8.72 6.68 -3.03
N VAL A 237 -7.40 6.90 -3.02
CA VAL A 237 -6.64 7.12 -1.77
C VAL A 237 -7.04 8.44 -1.12
N ASP A 238 -7.14 9.53 -1.89
CA ASP A 238 -7.60 10.84 -1.42
C ASP A 238 -8.98 10.75 -0.78
N ASN A 239 -9.91 10.01 -1.40
CA ASN A 239 -11.24 9.78 -0.85
C ASN A 239 -11.17 9.03 0.49
N ALA A 240 -10.37 7.96 0.56
CA ALA A 240 -10.19 7.20 1.80
C ALA A 240 -9.53 8.03 2.93
N LEU A 241 -8.65 8.97 2.57
CA LEU A 241 -7.99 9.89 3.50
C LEU A 241 -8.82 11.16 3.80
N GLN A 242 -9.93 11.39 3.08
CA GLN A 242 -10.66 12.67 3.09
C GLN A 242 -9.71 13.87 2.83
N PHE A 243 -8.75 13.68 1.93
CA PHE A 243 -7.73 14.67 1.62
C PHE A 243 -8.37 15.88 0.94
N GLY A 244 -8.14 17.08 1.48
CA GLY A 244 -8.67 18.33 0.92
C GLY A 244 -10.10 18.70 1.36
N GLU A 245 -10.78 17.91 2.19
CA GLU A 245 -12.11 18.28 2.73
C GLU A 245 -12.02 19.43 3.76
N ASP A 246 -10.89 19.56 4.45
CA ASP A 246 -10.63 20.60 5.45
C ASP A 246 -9.86 21.81 4.89
N GLN A 247 -9.49 21.80 3.60
CA GLN A 247 -8.81 22.94 2.99
C GLN A 247 -9.80 24.09 2.81
N GLU A 248 -9.60 25.17 3.57
CA GLU A 248 -10.32 26.42 3.30
C GLU A 248 -10.05 26.86 1.85
N PRO A 249 -11.08 27.31 1.11
CA PRO A 249 -10.89 27.80 -0.24
C PRO A 249 -9.89 28.96 -0.19
N LYS A 250 -8.75 28.81 -0.87
CA LYS A 250 -7.77 29.89 -1.01
C LYS A 250 -8.47 31.08 -1.66
N GLU A 251 -8.68 32.16 -0.89
CA GLU A 251 -9.25 33.38 -1.43
C GLU A 251 -8.36 33.84 -2.60
N PRO A 252 -8.96 34.20 -3.75
CA PRO A 252 -8.19 34.72 -4.86
C PRO A 252 -7.43 35.94 -4.36
N LYS A 253 -6.10 35.96 -4.58
CA LYS A 253 -5.31 37.15 -4.29
C LYS A 253 -5.91 38.31 -5.09
N ASP A 254 -6.31 39.37 -4.40
CA ASP A 254 -6.69 40.62 -5.03
C ASP A 254 -5.48 41.19 -5.79
N GLU A 255 -5.29 40.76 -7.04
CA GLU A 255 -4.49 41.52 -7.99
C GLU A 255 -5.28 42.79 -8.27
N PHE A 256 -5.00 43.90 -7.58
CA PHE A 256 -5.00 45.28 -8.08
C PHE A 256 -4.65 46.25 -6.94
N ASP A 257 -3.41 46.18 -6.43
CA ASP A 257 -2.80 47.38 -5.85
C ASP A 257 -2.39 48.30 -7.01
N ILE A 258 -3.35 49.13 -7.45
CA ILE A 258 -3.07 50.24 -8.35
C ILE A 258 -2.35 51.30 -7.50
N GLU A 259 -1.03 51.34 -7.59
CA GLU A 259 -0.24 52.49 -7.13
C GLU A 259 -0.71 53.74 -7.88
N TYR A 260 -1.31 54.69 -7.15
CA TYR A 260 -1.53 56.04 -7.64
C TYR A 260 -0.29 56.88 -7.31
N ASP A 261 0.49 57.22 -8.34
CA ASP A 261 1.50 58.29 -8.34
C ASP A 261 0.87 59.68 -8.05
#